data_AF-A0AAW1QGS3-F1
#
_entry.id   AF-A0AAW1QGS3-F1
#
_cell.length_a   1.000
_cell.length_b   1.000
_cell.length_c   1.000
_cell.angle_alpha   90.00
_cell.angle_beta   90.00
_cell.angle_gamma   90.00
#
_symmetry.space_group_name_H-M   'P 1'
#
loop_
_entity.id
_entity.type
_entity.pdbx_description
1 polymer ?
#
loop_
_entity_poly.entity_id
_entity_poly.type
_entity_poly.pdbx_seq_one_letter_code
_entity_poly.pdbx_strand_id
1 'polypeptide(L)'
;MELSGDSVAKLGRELVCPICLSLLSAPTRLKACLRKWLAEHKECPECREPASRRDIFRDERFDELQYDAAATVATARPLPCRSALGDARGEHAKKTAAGARVAAGWEPAATHVVCGVTPARAAKRTFKFMMGVLNARWVVAPSWLAACEAAGAPVPEEPHEVRSNTAGGDSGPVLGRTQAGRLLHGYEVFLAGAFSKRGQAEDLLRAAGVQLLTRMPLPSSQSAYAQEEGLKANLARRVALVLWDPDAGPAPPAAPAGVPRVRLKWLYDCAGSFQRFFLEGYV
;
A
#
# COMPACT_ATOMS: atom_id res chain seq x y z
N MET A 1 -1.09 4.73 30.72
CA MET A 1 -0.50 6.01 30.33
C MET A 1 -1.66 6.97 30.18
N GLU A 2 -2.06 7.55 31.31
CA GLU A 2 -3.17 8.51 31.36
C GLU A 2 -2.70 9.76 30.63
N LEU A 3 -3.38 10.10 29.53
CA LEU A 3 -3.23 11.41 28.91
C LEU A 3 -3.69 12.42 29.96
N SER A 4 -2.77 13.25 30.47
CA SER A 4 -3.10 14.26 31.46
C SER A 4 -4.23 15.14 30.95
N GLY A 5 -5.25 15.37 31.78
CA GLY A 5 -6.44 16.17 31.42
C GLY A 5 -6.08 17.57 30.89
N ASP A 6 -4.89 18.07 31.23
CA ASP A 6 -4.34 19.33 30.75
C ASP A 6 -4.07 19.38 29.25
N SER A 7 -3.68 18.27 28.60
CA SER A 7 -3.44 18.25 27.16
C SER A 7 -4.75 18.29 26.36
N VAL A 8 -5.79 17.63 26.85
CA VAL A 8 -7.13 17.66 26.24
C VAL A 8 -7.79 19.03 26.47
N ALA A 9 -7.60 19.62 27.66
CA ALA A 9 -8.06 20.97 27.95
C ALA A 9 -7.33 22.04 27.11
N LYS A 10 -6.02 21.89 26.87
CA LYS A 10 -5.27 22.75 25.94
C LYS A 10 -5.77 22.63 24.51
N LEU A 11 -5.99 21.41 24.02
CA LEU A 11 -6.54 21.19 22.68
C LEU A 11 -7.92 21.84 22.56
N GLY A 12 -8.79 21.67 23.57
CA GLY A 12 -10.13 22.26 23.61
C GLY A 12 -10.16 23.78 23.58
N ARG A 13 -9.15 24.46 24.15
CA ARG A 13 -9.00 25.93 24.13
C ARG A 13 -8.44 26.46 22.81
N GLU A 14 -7.87 25.61 21.96
CA GLU A 14 -7.38 25.98 20.63
C GLU A 14 -8.39 25.64 19.52
N LEU A 15 -9.51 24.99 19.86
CA LEU A 15 -10.55 24.67 18.89
C LEU A 15 -11.33 25.93 18.52
N VAL A 16 -11.08 26.39 17.30
CA VAL A 16 -11.80 27.49 16.67
C VAL A 16 -13.05 26.97 15.96
N CYS A 17 -14.17 27.67 16.10
CA CYS A 17 -15.42 27.35 15.43
C CYS A 17 -15.20 27.32 13.91
N PRO A 18 -15.50 26.23 13.20
CA PRO A 18 -15.27 26.16 11.76
C PRO A 18 -16.20 27.06 10.94
N ILE A 19 -17.22 27.66 11.58
CA ILE A 19 -18.22 28.56 10.97
C ILE A 19 -17.84 30.03 11.20
N CYS A 20 -17.71 30.44 12.46
CA CYS A 20 -17.49 31.85 12.83
C CYS A 20 -16.03 32.21 13.11
N LEU A 21 -15.12 31.23 13.19
CA LEU A 21 -13.72 31.42 13.58
C LEU A 21 -13.49 31.97 15.00
N SER A 22 -14.55 32.05 15.82
CA SER A 22 -14.45 32.33 17.25
C SER A 22 -14.05 31.08 18.04
N LEU A 23 -13.40 31.26 19.19
CA LEU A 23 -13.03 30.15 20.09
C LEU A 23 -14.28 29.39 20.55
N LEU A 24 -14.25 28.05 20.46
CA LEU A 24 -15.34 27.21 20.92
C LEU A 24 -15.32 27.15 22.45
N SER A 25 -16.46 27.47 23.06
CA SER A 25 -16.68 27.30 24.50
C SER A 25 -17.03 25.85 24.87
N ALA A 26 -17.47 25.03 23.90
CA ALA A 26 -17.76 23.61 24.06
C ALA A 26 -17.59 22.82 22.75
N PRO A 27 -17.18 21.54 22.79
CA PRO A 27 -17.08 20.68 21.60
C PRO A 27 -18.47 20.31 21.06
N THR A 28 -18.69 20.50 19.76
CA THR A 28 -19.98 20.26 19.10
C THR A 28 -19.85 19.38 17.86
N ARG A 29 -20.85 18.51 17.63
CA ARG A 29 -20.94 17.65 16.44
C ARG A 29 -21.79 18.34 15.37
N LEU A 30 -21.19 18.69 14.24
CA LEU A 30 -21.92 19.32 13.13
C LEU A 30 -22.62 18.26 12.27
N LYS A 31 -23.94 18.41 12.10
CA LYS A 31 -24.81 17.57 11.25
C LYS A 31 -25.13 18.27 9.92
N ALA A 32 -25.60 17.51 8.93
CA ALA A 32 -26.00 18.02 7.61
C ALA A 32 -27.06 19.16 7.64
N CYS A 33 -27.87 19.26 8.69
CA CYS A 33 -28.84 20.33 8.89
C CYS A 33 -28.22 21.74 9.02
N LEU A 34 -26.94 21.83 9.41
CA LEU A 34 -26.24 23.09 9.60
C LEU A 34 -26.10 23.90 8.31
N ARG A 35 -25.86 23.23 7.17
CA ARG A 35 -25.73 23.90 5.86
C ARG A 35 -27.03 24.61 5.47
N LYS A 36 -28.17 23.97 5.73
CA LYS A 36 -29.50 24.55 5.47
C LYS A 36 -29.76 25.77 6.36
N TRP A 37 -29.44 25.65 7.65
CA TRP A 37 -29.63 26.73 8.60
C TRP A 37 -28.75 27.95 8.28
N LEU A 38 -27.47 27.73 7.92
CA LEU A 38 -26.55 28.81 7.51
C LEU A 38 -26.98 29.53 6.22
N ALA A 39 -27.64 28.82 5.29
CA ALA A 39 -28.16 29.43 4.07
C ALA A 39 -29.28 30.44 4.36
N GLU A 40 -30.07 30.20 5.41
CA GLU A 40 -31.21 31.03 5.80
C GLU A 40 -30.80 32.15 6.78
N HIS A 41 -29.95 31.86 7.77
CA HIS A 41 -29.75 32.73 8.93
C HIS A 41 -28.41 33.51 8.91
N LYS A 42 -27.43 33.12 8.08
CA LYS A 42 -26.11 33.79 7.93
C LYS A 42 -25.32 34.09 9.22
N GLU A 43 -25.74 33.55 10.36
CA GLU A 43 -25.07 33.64 11.66
C GLU A 43 -24.64 32.23 12.09
N CYS A 44 -23.89 32.06 13.17
CA CYS A 44 -23.54 30.74 13.72
C CYS A 44 -24.55 30.31 14.81
N PRO A 45 -24.99 29.04 14.89
CA PRO A 45 -26.08 28.67 15.81
C PRO A 45 -25.60 28.53 17.26
N GLU A 46 -24.27 28.44 17.45
CA GLU A 46 -23.62 28.33 18.76
C GLU A 46 -23.16 29.70 19.27
N CYS A 47 -22.33 30.40 18.48
CA CYS A 47 -21.70 31.66 18.89
C CYS A 47 -22.52 32.90 18.49
N ARG A 48 -23.52 32.78 17.60
CA ARG A 48 -24.30 33.88 16.98
C ARG A 48 -23.52 34.94 16.22
N GLU A 49 -22.20 34.82 16.13
CA GLU A 49 -21.38 35.66 15.26
C GLU A 49 -21.72 35.45 13.78
N PRO A 50 -21.52 36.47 12.93
CA PRO A 50 -21.73 36.36 11.49
C PRO A 50 -20.95 35.18 10.90
N ALA A 51 -21.63 34.35 10.12
CA ALA A 51 -21.00 33.20 9.50
C ALA A 51 -19.99 33.68 8.43
N SER A 52 -18.70 33.42 8.67
CA SER A 52 -17.67 33.67 7.68
C SER A 52 -17.73 32.59 6.60
N ARG A 53 -17.63 32.97 5.33
CA ARG A 53 -17.71 32.03 4.20
C ARG A 53 -16.41 31.23 4.13
N ARG A 54 -16.31 30.13 4.87
CA ARG A 54 -15.43 29.02 4.51
C ARG A 54 -16.17 28.17 3.49
N ASP A 55 -15.56 27.97 2.34
CA ASP A 55 -15.82 26.77 1.57
C ASP A 55 -15.46 25.60 2.51
N ILE A 56 -16.48 24.90 3.02
CA ILE A 56 -16.28 23.56 3.58
C ILE A 56 -15.93 22.71 2.37
N PHE A 57 -14.69 22.82 1.91
CA PHE A 57 -14.14 21.89 0.96
C PHE A 57 -14.36 20.51 1.58
N ARG A 58 -14.91 19.59 0.78
CA ARG A 58 -14.54 18.20 1.00
C ARG A 58 -13.04 18.20 0.87
N ASP A 59 -12.38 18.09 2.00
CA ASP A 59 -10.95 17.97 2.02
C ASP A 59 -10.68 16.54 1.55
N GLU A 60 -10.46 16.37 0.25
CA GLU A 60 -10.08 15.09 -0.34
C GLU A 60 -8.87 14.52 0.37
N ARG A 61 -8.01 15.37 0.95
CA ARG A 61 -6.87 15.00 1.80
C ARG A 61 -7.30 14.43 3.15
N PHE A 62 -8.43 14.83 3.73
CA PHE A 62 -8.97 14.27 4.98
C PHE A 62 -9.68 12.93 4.76
N ASP A 63 -10.42 12.80 3.65
CA ASP A 63 -10.92 11.50 3.19
C ASP A 63 -9.73 10.60 2.79
N GLU A 64 -8.74 11.13 2.08
CA GLU A 64 -7.48 10.46 1.80
C GLU A 64 -6.69 10.13 3.06
N LEU A 65 -6.74 10.90 4.16
CA LEU A 65 -6.12 10.53 5.43
C LEU A 65 -6.81 9.33 6.11
N GLN A 66 -8.10 9.11 5.86
CA GLN A 66 -8.77 7.85 6.21
C GLN A 66 -8.38 6.68 5.28
N TYR A 67 -8.08 6.96 4.01
CA TYR A 67 -7.68 5.96 3.00
C TYR A 67 -6.16 5.75 2.84
N ASP A 68 -5.33 6.65 3.38
CA ASP A 68 -3.86 6.64 3.44
C ASP A 68 -3.38 6.05 4.78
N ALA A 69 -4.15 5.11 5.33
CA ALA A 69 -3.58 4.11 6.19
C ALA A 69 -2.53 3.34 5.35
N ALA A 70 -1.30 3.85 5.35
CA ALA A 70 -0.12 3.17 4.84
C ALA A 70 -0.23 1.73 5.32
N ALA A 71 -0.25 0.78 4.38
CA ALA A 71 -0.71 -0.55 4.69
C ALA A 71 -0.04 -1.06 5.97
N THR A 72 -0.83 -1.48 6.94
CA THR A 72 -0.32 -1.85 8.24
C THR A 72 -0.02 -3.33 8.20
N VAL A 73 1.21 -3.71 8.52
CA VAL A 73 1.60 -5.12 8.55
C VAL A 73 1.20 -5.68 9.90
N ALA A 74 0.33 -6.69 9.87
CA ALA A 74 -0.11 -7.41 11.05
C ALA A 74 0.42 -8.84 11.03
N THR A 75 0.99 -9.27 12.16
CA THR A 75 1.40 -10.65 12.40
C THR A 75 0.41 -11.28 13.36
N ALA A 76 -0.38 -12.23 12.84
CA ALA A 76 -1.36 -13.00 13.59
C ALA A 76 -0.74 -14.35 13.95
N ARG A 77 0.27 -14.36 14.83
CA ARG A 77 0.72 -15.62 15.45
C ARG A 77 0.58 -15.50 16.97
N PRO A 78 -0.07 -16.46 17.65
CA PRO A 78 0.14 -16.61 19.08
C PRO A 78 1.61 -16.99 19.25
N LEU A 79 2.41 -16.13 19.88
CA LEU A 79 3.75 -16.51 20.29
C LEU A 79 3.61 -17.75 21.20
N PRO A 80 4.26 -18.88 20.90
CA PRO A 80 4.30 -19.99 21.84
C PRO A 80 5.07 -19.52 23.08
N CYS A 81 4.44 -19.68 24.23
CA CYS A 81 5.04 -19.82 25.56
C CYS A 81 6.42 -19.14 25.81
N ARG A 82 6.38 -17.90 26.34
CA ARG A 82 7.12 -17.36 27.50
C ARG A 82 8.60 -17.75 27.81
N SER A 83 9.39 -18.36 26.93
CA SER A 83 10.71 -18.87 27.36
C SER A 83 11.84 -18.94 26.32
N ALA A 84 11.72 -18.31 25.15
CA ALA A 84 12.87 -18.22 24.25
C ALA A 84 12.71 -17.07 23.24
N LEU A 85 13.30 -15.91 23.55
CA LEU A 85 13.88 -14.98 22.57
C LEU A 85 14.66 -13.96 23.38
N GLY A 86 15.97 -14.21 23.48
CA GLY A 86 16.93 -13.27 24.01
C GLY A 86 16.90 -11.96 23.25
N ASP A 87 17.29 -10.92 23.98
CA ASP A 87 17.37 -9.52 23.59
C ASP A 87 17.82 -9.30 22.13
N ALA A 88 16.84 -9.08 21.25
CA ALA A 88 17.08 -8.52 19.93
C ALA A 88 16.21 -7.29 19.76
N ARG A 89 16.80 -6.15 20.16
CA ARG A 89 16.50 -4.75 19.82
C ARG A 89 15.03 -4.41 19.58
N GLY A 90 14.44 -3.79 20.60
CA GLY A 90 13.09 -3.25 20.57
C GLY A 90 12.91 -2.13 19.55
N GLU A 91 11.73 -2.15 18.93
CA GLU A 91 11.09 -0.99 18.35
C GLU A 91 9.58 -1.13 18.60
N HIS A 92 8.92 -0.04 18.94
CA HIS A 92 7.58 0.07 19.56
C HIS A 92 6.47 -0.70 18.81
N ALA A 93 6.38 -2.01 19.02
CA ALA A 93 5.37 -2.86 18.42
C ALA A 93 4.03 -2.65 19.14
N LYS A 94 3.10 -1.96 18.48
CA LYS A 94 1.72 -1.81 18.98
C LYS A 94 0.99 -3.15 18.84
N LYS A 95 0.26 -3.54 19.87
CA LYS A 95 -0.63 -4.72 19.84
C LYS A 95 -2.05 -4.28 19.59
N THR A 96 -2.79 -5.02 18.78
CA THR A 96 -4.24 -4.83 18.65
C THR A 96 -4.95 -5.44 19.85
N ALA A 97 -6.23 -5.08 20.06
CA ALA A 97 -7.08 -5.71 21.08
C ALA A 97 -7.19 -7.24 20.88
N ALA A 98 -7.08 -7.71 19.62
CA ALA A 98 -7.06 -9.13 19.26
C ALA A 98 -5.66 -9.79 19.42
N GLY A 99 -4.68 -9.12 20.02
CA GLY A 99 -3.35 -9.67 20.32
C GLY A 99 -2.36 -9.71 19.16
N ALA A 100 -2.71 -9.17 17.99
CA ALA A 100 -1.83 -9.14 16.83
C ALA A 100 -0.72 -8.08 16.99
N ARG A 101 0.50 -8.40 16.56
CA ARG A 101 1.61 -7.43 16.53
C ARG A 101 1.57 -6.65 15.23
N VAL A 102 1.60 -5.32 15.36
CA VAL A 102 1.66 -4.37 14.26
C VAL A 102 3.10 -3.92 14.03
N ALA A 103 3.56 -4.01 12.79
CA ALA A 103 4.85 -3.53 12.34
C ALA A 103 4.71 -2.26 11.49
N ALA A 104 5.62 -1.31 11.69
CA ALA A 104 5.69 -0.07 10.91
C ALA A 104 6.22 -0.32 9.48
N GLY A 105 7.13 -1.28 9.32
CA GLY A 105 7.73 -1.69 8.05
C GLY A 105 7.23 -3.04 7.53
N TRP A 106 7.71 -3.44 6.34
CA TRP A 106 7.54 -4.81 5.87
C TRP A 106 8.50 -5.75 6.62
N GLU A 107 7.99 -6.90 7.04
CA GLU A 107 8.78 -7.95 7.67
C GLU A 107 8.51 -9.29 6.97
N PRO A 108 9.51 -10.14 6.72
CA PRO A 108 9.29 -11.47 6.11
C PRO A 108 8.31 -12.38 6.88
N ALA A 109 8.17 -12.15 8.19
CA ALA A 109 7.24 -12.86 9.07
C ALA A 109 5.79 -12.35 8.96
N ALA A 110 5.54 -11.26 8.23
CA ALA A 110 4.22 -10.70 8.00
C ALA A 110 3.23 -11.76 7.50
N THR A 111 2.10 -11.91 8.19
CA THR A 111 1.01 -12.80 7.74
C THR A 111 -0.10 -12.05 7.02
N HIS A 112 -0.31 -10.79 7.42
CA HIS A 112 -1.41 -9.94 6.97
C HIS A 112 -0.89 -8.56 6.60
N VAL A 113 -1.45 -8.01 5.54
CA VAL A 113 -1.29 -6.62 5.13
C VAL A 113 -2.68 -5.99 5.15
N VAL A 114 -2.89 -5.04 6.04
CA VAL A 114 -4.16 -4.30 6.15
C VAL A 114 -4.05 -3.04 5.31
N CYS A 115 -4.89 -2.90 4.29
CA CYS A 115 -4.86 -1.75 3.36
C CYS A 115 -6.12 -0.91 3.48
N GLY A 116 -6.00 0.41 3.32
CA GLY A 116 -7.15 1.24 2.98
C GLY A 116 -7.77 0.79 1.66
N VAL A 117 -9.11 0.67 1.62
CA VAL A 117 -9.84 0.18 0.44
C VAL A 117 -10.99 1.10 0.11
N THR A 118 -11.29 1.31 -1.18
CA THR A 118 -12.51 1.98 -1.63
C THR A 118 -13.76 1.14 -1.28
N PRO A 119 -14.99 1.70 -1.40
CA PRO A 119 -16.22 0.92 -1.24
C PRO A 119 -16.31 -0.33 -2.12
N ALA A 120 -15.62 -0.33 -3.27
CA ALA A 120 -15.52 -1.48 -4.17
C ALA A 120 -14.48 -2.54 -3.74
N ARG A 121 -13.87 -2.41 -2.56
CA ARG A 121 -12.73 -3.24 -2.08
C ARG A 121 -11.49 -3.16 -2.98
N ALA A 122 -11.22 -1.99 -3.56
CA ALA A 122 -10.00 -1.72 -4.31
C ALA A 122 -8.97 -0.99 -3.43
N ALA A 123 -7.71 -1.45 -3.42
CA ALA A 123 -6.63 -0.80 -2.67
C ALA A 123 -5.66 -0.02 -3.58
N LYS A 124 -5.05 1.04 -3.05
CA LYS A 124 -3.88 1.68 -3.72
C LYS A 124 -2.71 0.69 -3.75
N ARG A 125 -1.94 0.68 -4.85
CA ARG A 125 -0.72 -0.16 -4.99
C ARG A 125 0.46 0.40 -4.20
N THR A 126 0.43 0.20 -2.90
CA THR A 126 1.56 0.52 -2.03
C THR A 126 2.63 -0.58 -2.09
N PHE A 127 3.86 -0.27 -1.68
CA PHE A 127 4.93 -1.27 -1.57
C PHE A 127 4.51 -2.49 -0.75
N LYS A 128 3.90 -2.26 0.41
CA LYS A 128 3.43 -3.32 1.32
C LYS A 128 2.27 -4.14 0.73
N PHE A 129 1.35 -3.50 0.00
CA PHE A 129 0.32 -4.21 -0.76
C PHE A 129 0.96 -5.20 -1.73
N MET A 130 1.86 -4.71 -2.59
CA MET A 130 2.53 -5.55 -3.59
C MET A 130 3.41 -6.64 -2.96
N MET A 131 4.11 -6.34 -1.85
CA MET A 131 4.84 -7.35 -1.09
C MET A 131 3.92 -8.42 -0.50
N GLY A 132 2.74 -8.04 0.01
CA GLY A 132 1.73 -8.98 0.48
C GLY A 132 1.26 -9.92 -0.62
N VAL A 133 0.92 -9.36 -1.79
CA VAL A 133 0.51 -10.11 -2.98
C VAL A 133 1.62 -11.08 -3.44
N LEU A 134 2.85 -10.59 -3.63
CA LEU A 134 3.97 -11.42 -4.12
C LEU A 134 4.42 -12.52 -3.14
N ASN A 135 4.19 -12.34 -1.84
CA ASN A 135 4.59 -13.32 -0.81
C ASN A 135 3.44 -14.20 -0.34
N ALA A 136 2.34 -14.28 -1.09
CA ALA A 136 1.17 -15.09 -0.76
C ALA A 136 0.61 -14.79 0.65
N ARG A 137 0.58 -13.52 1.05
CA ARG A 137 0.05 -13.08 2.34
C ARG A 137 -1.38 -12.58 2.20
N TRP A 138 -2.12 -12.63 3.30
CA TRP A 138 -3.47 -12.05 3.34
C TRP A 138 -3.38 -10.54 3.15
N VAL A 139 -4.06 -10.02 2.14
CA VAL A 139 -4.22 -8.58 1.94
C VAL A 139 -5.68 -8.25 2.20
N VAL A 140 -5.96 -7.62 3.34
CA VAL A 140 -7.31 -7.45 3.88
C VAL A 140 -7.66 -5.97 4.11
N ALA A 141 -8.94 -5.68 4.10
CA ALA A 141 -9.49 -4.37 4.44
C ALA A 141 -9.44 -4.11 5.95
N PRO A 142 -9.55 -2.85 6.41
CA PRO A 142 -9.55 -2.51 7.83
C PRO A 142 -10.76 -3.09 8.57
N SER A 143 -11.82 -3.43 7.85
CA SER A 143 -13.00 -4.10 8.40
C SER A 143 -12.67 -5.47 9.04
N TRP A 144 -11.58 -6.12 8.63
CA TRP A 144 -11.13 -7.37 9.28
C TRP A 144 -10.70 -7.12 10.73
N LEU A 145 -9.91 -6.06 10.97
CA LEU A 145 -9.49 -5.71 12.32
C LEU A 145 -10.69 -5.34 13.20
N ALA A 146 -11.65 -4.58 12.65
CA ALA A 146 -12.88 -4.22 13.36
C ALA A 146 -13.72 -5.46 13.71
N ALA A 147 -13.81 -6.43 12.80
CA ALA A 147 -14.51 -7.69 13.05
C ALA A 147 -13.79 -8.56 14.10
N CYS A 148 -12.46 -8.65 14.04
CA CYS A 148 -11.65 -9.34 15.05
C CYS A 148 -11.80 -8.71 16.44
N GLU A 149 -11.85 -7.38 16.51
CA GLU A 149 -12.07 -6.65 17.77
C GLU A 149 -13.45 -6.91 18.34
N ALA A 150 -14.50 -6.83 17.50
CA ALA A 150 -15.88 -7.11 17.92
C ALA A 150 -16.07 -8.57 18.40
N ALA A 151 -15.37 -9.53 17.78
CA ALA A 151 -15.40 -10.93 18.18
C ALA A 151 -14.47 -11.26 19.36
N GLY A 152 -13.54 -10.37 19.71
CA GLY A 152 -12.48 -10.62 20.68
C GLY A 152 -11.47 -11.70 20.25
N ALA A 153 -11.50 -12.12 18.99
CA ALA A 153 -10.69 -13.20 18.43
C ALA A 153 -10.52 -13.03 16.90
N PRO A 154 -9.50 -13.65 16.29
CA PRO A 154 -9.37 -13.66 14.83
C PRO A 154 -10.61 -14.26 14.15
N VAL A 155 -11.15 -13.56 13.15
CA VAL A 155 -12.25 -14.04 12.30
C VAL A 155 -11.72 -14.41 10.90
N PRO A 156 -12.48 -15.18 10.09
CA PRO A 156 -12.07 -15.52 8.72
C PRO A 156 -11.71 -14.30 7.87
N GLU A 157 -10.63 -14.40 7.11
CA GLU A 157 -10.07 -13.31 6.30
C GLU A 157 -10.80 -13.11 4.97
N GLU A 158 -11.32 -14.18 4.35
CA GLU A 158 -11.93 -14.17 3.01
C GLU A 158 -13.00 -13.09 2.80
N PRO A 159 -13.93 -12.83 3.75
CA PRO A 159 -14.94 -11.79 3.59
C PRO A 159 -14.34 -10.37 3.52
N HIS A 160 -13.12 -10.20 4.02
CA HIS A 160 -12.43 -8.92 4.13
C HIS A 160 -11.26 -8.78 3.16
N GLU A 161 -10.98 -9.80 2.35
CA GLU A 161 -9.88 -9.76 1.38
C GLU A 161 -10.09 -8.65 0.34
N VAL A 162 -9.00 -7.95 0.03
CA VAL A 162 -8.96 -6.92 -1.02
C VAL A 162 -9.16 -7.60 -2.38
N ARG A 163 -10.06 -7.06 -3.20
CA ARG A 163 -10.47 -7.70 -4.46
C ARG A 163 -9.69 -7.21 -5.66
N SER A 164 -9.34 -5.95 -5.69
CA SER A 164 -8.68 -5.31 -6.82
C SER A 164 -7.76 -4.19 -6.37
N ASN A 165 -7.07 -3.57 -7.32
CA ASN A 165 -6.30 -2.37 -7.05
C ASN A 165 -6.82 -1.17 -7.87
N THR A 166 -6.58 0.04 -7.38
CA THR A 166 -7.13 1.27 -7.99
C THR A 166 -6.56 1.62 -9.36
N ALA A 167 -5.47 0.97 -9.80
CA ALA A 167 -4.87 1.22 -11.11
C ALA A 167 -5.34 0.23 -12.20
N GLY A 168 -6.32 -0.62 -11.88
CA GLY A 168 -6.76 -1.71 -12.73
C GLY A 168 -6.05 -3.02 -12.38
N GLY A 169 -6.77 -4.14 -12.50
CA GLY A 169 -6.28 -5.47 -12.12
C GLY A 169 -7.13 -6.06 -11.01
N ASP A 170 -7.76 -7.19 -11.33
CA ASP A 170 -8.64 -7.92 -10.44
C ASP A 170 -7.92 -9.13 -9.84
N SER A 171 -8.32 -9.49 -8.63
CA SER A 171 -7.93 -10.73 -7.94
C SER A 171 -6.45 -10.88 -7.60
N GLY A 172 -5.62 -9.82 -7.71
CA GLY A 172 -4.19 -9.89 -7.41
C GLY A 172 -3.83 -10.59 -6.09
N PRO A 173 -4.41 -10.19 -4.94
CA PRO A 173 -4.21 -10.88 -3.67
C PRO A 173 -4.58 -12.37 -3.69
N VAL A 174 -5.76 -12.71 -4.22
CA VAL A 174 -6.25 -14.09 -4.32
C VAL A 174 -5.33 -14.94 -5.20
N LEU A 175 -4.96 -14.43 -6.37
CA LEU A 175 -4.05 -15.09 -7.31
C LEU A 175 -2.68 -15.32 -6.67
N GLY A 176 -2.12 -14.30 -6.01
CA GLY A 176 -0.84 -14.41 -5.31
C GLY A 176 -0.82 -15.48 -4.22
N ARG A 177 -1.95 -15.75 -3.56
CA ARG A 177 -2.06 -16.81 -2.55
C ARG A 177 -2.27 -18.20 -3.15
N THR A 178 -3.00 -18.28 -4.26
CA THR A 178 -3.49 -19.56 -4.81
C THR A 178 -2.60 -20.14 -5.90
N GLN A 179 -1.85 -19.30 -6.61
CA GLN A 179 -0.95 -19.74 -7.66
C GLN A 179 0.40 -20.17 -7.10
N ALA A 180 0.93 -21.28 -7.59
CA ALA A 180 2.25 -21.77 -7.19
C ALA A 180 3.38 -21.08 -7.98
N GLY A 181 4.50 -20.83 -7.30
CA GLY A 181 5.72 -20.29 -7.90
C GLY A 181 5.87 -18.78 -7.76
N ARG A 182 6.99 -18.25 -8.25
CA ARG A 182 7.27 -16.80 -8.19
C ARG A 182 6.89 -16.13 -9.51
N LEU A 183 6.15 -15.03 -9.40
CA LEU A 183 5.49 -14.36 -10.52
C LEU A 183 6.41 -14.12 -11.72
N LEU A 184 7.61 -13.61 -11.51
CA LEU A 184 8.57 -13.24 -12.55
C LEU A 184 9.82 -14.15 -12.54
N HIS A 185 9.66 -15.40 -12.09
CA HIS A 185 10.73 -16.38 -12.23
C HIS A 185 11.13 -16.56 -13.71
N GLY A 186 12.44 -16.57 -13.97
CA GLY A 186 13.04 -16.61 -15.30
C GLY A 186 13.49 -15.25 -15.85
N TYR A 187 13.17 -14.15 -15.17
CA TYR A 187 13.67 -12.82 -15.53
C TYR A 187 14.97 -12.47 -14.81
N GLU A 188 15.84 -11.77 -15.54
CA GLU A 188 17.03 -11.10 -15.03
C GLU A 188 16.89 -9.61 -15.25
N VAL A 189 17.07 -8.81 -14.21
CA VAL A 189 16.81 -7.37 -14.29
C VAL A 189 18.01 -6.58 -13.80
N PHE A 190 18.47 -5.66 -14.65
CA PHE A 190 19.38 -4.60 -14.25
C PHE A 190 18.61 -3.30 -13.99
N LEU A 191 18.84 -2.66 -12.85
CA LEU A 191 18.24 -1.36 -12.51
C LEU A 191 19.15 -0.20 -12.96
N ALA A 192 18.78 0.48 -14.04
CA ALA A 192 19.54 1.56 -14.65
C ALA A 192 19.08 2.95 -14.19
N GLY A 193 20.07 3.81 -13.86
CA GLY A 193 19.81 5.19 -13.45
C GLY A 193 19.37 5.34 -11.99
N ALA A 194 18.85 6.53 -11.68
CA ALA A 194 18.28 6.87 -10.39
C ALA A 194 16.90 6.21 -10.21
N PHE A 195 16.52 5.99 -8.94
CA PHE A 195 15.22 5.46 -8.55
C PHE A 195 14.73 6.22 -7.32
N SER A 196 13.46 6.62 -7.33
CA SER A 196 12.83 7.32 -6.20
C SER A 196 12.89 6.48 -4.92
N LYS A 197 12.69 5.16 -5.05
CA LYS A 197 12.75 4.18 -3.95
C LYS A 197 13.44 2.88 -4.39
N ARG A 198 14.72 2.96 -4.75
CA ARG A 198 15.49 1.82 -5.30
C ARG A 198 15.35 0.53 -4.48
N GLY A 199 15.54 0.62 -3.16
CA GLY A 199 15.45 -0.56 -2.28
C GLY A 199 14.11 -1.27 -2.36
N GLN A 200 13.00 -0.53 -2.44
CA GLN A 200 11.66 -1.11 -2.57
C GLN A 200 11.48 -1.81 -3.92
N ALA A 201 11.99 -1.22 -5.01
CA ALA A 201 11.96 -1.87 -6.32
C ALA A 201 12.76 -3.18 -6.33
N GLU A 202 13.96 -3.19 -5.72
CA GLU A 202 14.77 -4.39 -5.58
C GLU A 202 14.06 -5.49 -4.77
N ASP A 203 13.43 -5.12 -3.65
CA ASP A 203 12.70 -6.08 -2.80
C ASP A 203 11.49 -6.68 -3.51
N LEU A 204 10.75 -5.88 -4.29
CA LEU A 204 9.66 -6.38 -5.13
C LEU A 204 10.17 -7.35 -6.21
N LEU A 205 11.29 -7.03 -6.86
CA LEU A 205 11.90 -7.92 -7.86
C LEU A 205 12.32 -9.26 -7.24
N ARG A 206 12.98 -9.22 -6.07
CA ARG A 206 13.37 -10.43 -5.35
C ARG A 206 12.16 -11.28 -4.94
N ALA A 207 11.12 -10.64 -4.39
CA ALA A 207 9.87 -11.30 -4.01
C ALA A 207 9.18 -11.94 -5.24
N ALA A 208 9.18 -11.24 -6.37
CA ALA A 208 8.66 -11.76 -7.63
C ALA A 208 9.54 -12.86 -8.25
N GLY A 209 10.72 -13.16 -7.71
CA GLY A 209 11.60 -14.23 -8.18
C GLY A 209 12.55 -13.87 -9.31
N VAL A 210 12.76 -12.57 -9.52
CA VAL A 210 13.72 -12.04 -10.48
C VAL A 210 15.15 -12.17 -9.94
N GLN A 211 16.09 -12.48 -10.82
CA GLN A 211 17.52 -12.33 -10.50
C GLN A 211 17.98 -10.90 -10.82
N LEU A 212 18.44 -10.19 -9.80
CA LEU A 212 19.00 -8.85 -9.95
C LEU A 212 20.42 -8.92 -10.51
N LEU A 213 20.69 -8.15 -11.57
CA LEU A 213 22.00 -8.01 -12.17
C LEU A 213 22.73 -6.81 -11.56
N THR A 214 24.01 -7.00 -11.25
CA THR A 214 24.89 -5.93 -10.75
C THR A 214 25.56 -5.14 -11.87
N ARG A 215 25.53 -5.67 -13.10
CA ARG A 215 26.13 -5.07 -14.29
C ARG A 215 25.13 -5.12 -15.44
N MET A 216 25.30 -4.22 -16.41
CA MET A 216 24.51 -4.22 -17.64
C MET A 216 24.59 -5.62 -18.29
N PRO A 217 23.46 -6.23 -18.68
CA PRO A 217 23.48 -7.48 -19.42
C PRO A 217 24.20 -7.28 -20.75
N LEU A 218 24.84 -8.35 -21.23
CA LEU A 218 25.45 -8.33 -22.55
C LEU A 218 24.37 -8.33 -23.64
N PRO A 219 24.65 -7.76 -24.83
CA PRO A 219 23.76 -7.92 -25.98
C PRO A 219 23.55 -9.42 -26.21
N SER A 220 22.30 -9.87 -26.20
CA SER A 220 21.99 -11.25 -26.54
C SER A 220 22.33 -11.45 -28.02
N SER A 221 23.23 -12.38 -28.33
CA SER A 221 23.63 -12.69 -29.72
C SER A 221 22.49 -13.26 -30.56
N GLN A 222 21.32 -13.50 -29.98
CA GLN A 222 20.10 -13.91 -30.66
C GLN A 222 18.89 -13.29 -29.95
N SER A 223 18.33 -12.25 -30.54
CA SER A 223 16.99 -11.75 -30.23
C SER A 223 15.97 -12.84 -30.60
N ALA A 224 15.53 -13.64 -29.62
CA ALA A 224 14.38 -14.52 -29.80
C ALA A 224 13.18 -13.96 -29.02
N TYR A 225 12.71 -12.77 -29.42
CA TYR A 225 11.27 -12.51 -29.40
C TYR A 225 10.69 -13.24 -30.61
N ALA A 226 10.50 -14.56 -30.48
CA ALA A 226 9.86 -15.39 -31.48
C ALA A 226 8.60 -15.99 -30.86
N GLN A 227 7.56 -16.05 -31.69
CA GLN A 227 6.16 -16.33 -31.40
C GLN A 227 5.90 -17.58 -30.53
N GLU A 228 4.70 -17.63 -29.96
CA GLU A 228 4.20 -18.46 -28.85
C GLU A 228 4.48 -19.98 -28.88
N GLU A 229 4.92 -20.60 -29.99
CA GLU A 229 5.07 -22.06 -30.06
C GLU A 229 6.34 -22.61 -29.37
N GLY A 230 7.29 -21.75 -29.00
CA GLY A 230 8.55 -22.17 -28.35
C GLY A 230 8.51 -22.31 -26.83
N LEU A 231 7.41 -21.95 -26.15
CA LEU A 231 7.37 -21.83 -24.69
C LEU A 231 7.43 -23.17 -23.95
N LYS A 232 7.12 -24.27 -24.65
CA LYS A 232 7.31 -25.63 -24.12
C LYS A 232 8.77 -26.13 -24.20
N ALA A 233 9.64 -25.45 -24.95
CA ALA A 233 11.02 -25.88 -25.20
C ALA A 233 12.11 -24.98 -24.56
N ASN A 234 11.76 -23.82 -23.98
CA ASN A 234 12.74 -22.82 -23.51
C ASN A 234 12.67 -22.48 -22.02
N LEU A 235 12.38 -23.45 -21.14
CA LEU A 235 12.47 -23.25 -19.68
C LEU A 235 13.89 -22.89 -19.17
N ALA A 236 14.92 -22.99 -20.01
CA ALA A 236 16.31 -22.70 -19.66
C ALA A 236 16.78 -21.27 -20.04
N ARG A 237 16.05 -20.53 -20.89
CA ARG A 237 16.48 -19.20 -21.33
C ARG A 237 15.89 -18.13 -20.42
N ARG A 238 16.77 -17.47 -19.68
CA ARG A 238 16.43 -16.32 -18.85
C ARG A 238 16.26 -15.07 -19.71
N VAL A 239 15.27 -14.26 -19.40
CA VAL A 239 14.97 -13.01 -20.12
C VAL A 239 15.62 -11.84 -19.38
N ALA A 240 16.64 -11.23 -19.99
CA ALA A 240 17.30 -10.06 -19.44
C ALA A 240 16.57 -8.77 -19.81
N LEU A 241 16.37 -7.86 -18.85
CA LEU A 241 15.72 -6.57 -19.02
C LEU A 241 16.51 -5.45 -18.33
N VAL A 242 16.39 -4.23 -18.83
CA VAL A 242 16.86 -3.02 -18.15
C VAL A 242 15.65 -2.26 -17.59
N LEU A 243 15.49 -2.21 -16.28
CA LEU A 243 14.42 -1.45 -15.64
C LEU A 243 14.92 -0.05 -15.27
N TRP A 244 14.07 0.97 -15.42
CA TRP A 244 14.39 2.35 -15.04
C TRP A 244 13.15 3.08 -14.47
N ASP A 245 13.37 4.10 -13.65
CA ASP A 245 12.32 4.88 -12.99
C ASP A 245 12.18 6.28 -13.64
N PRO A 246 11.10 6.54 -14.40
CA PRO A 246 10.86 7.83 -15.03
C PRO A 246 10.70 8.99 -14.05
N ASP A 247 10.25 8.70 -12.82
CA ASP A 247 9.96 9.72 -11.82
C ASP A 247 11.21 10.18 -11.08
N ALA A 248 12.33 9.46 -11.21
CA ALA A 248 13.58 9.73 -10.50
C ALA A 248 14.59 10.55 -11.30
N GLY A 249 14.37 10.77 -12.59
CA GLY A 249 15.28 11.51 -13.44
C GLY A 249 15.17 11.17 -14.93
N PRO A 250 16.12 11.68 -15.74
CA PRO A 250 16.12 11.44 -17.17
C PRO A 250 16.35 9.96 -17.49
N ALA A 251 15.91 9.55 -18.67
CA ALA A 251 16.10 8.19 -19.15
C ALA A 251 17.61 7.82 -19.16
N PRO A 252 17.97 6.63 -18.66
CA PRO A 252 19.35 6.17 -18.71
C PRO A 252 19.80 5.93 -20.17
N PRO A 253 21.11 5.70 -20.42
CA PRO A 253 21.62 5.35 -21.75
C PRO A 253 20.83 4.21 -22.41
N ALA A 254 20.91 4.14 -23.74
CA ALA A 254 20.25 3.08 -24.50
C ALA A 254 20.67 1.70 -23.99
N ALA A 255 19.69 0.79 -23.87
CA ALA A 255 19.97 -0.58 -23.51
C ALA A 255 20.70 -1.29 -24.67
N PRO A 256 21.50 -2.33 -24.37
CA PRO A 256 22.15 -3.15 -25.38
C PRO A 256 21.16 -3.73 -26.39
N ALA A 257 21.60 -3.95 -27.63
CA ALA A 257 20.76 -4.57 -28.65
C ALA A 257 20.20 -5.91 -28.17
N GLY A 258 18.88 -6.11 -28.36
CA GLY A 258 18.18 -7.32 -27.91
C GLY A 258 17.79 -7.33 -26.42
N VAL A 259 18.14 -6.29 -25.64
CA VAL A 259 17.72 -6.14 -24.24
C VAL A 259 16.74 -4.97 -24.14
N PRO A 260 15.45 -5.21 -23.86
CA PRO A 260 14.48 -4.12 -23.76
C PRO A 260 14.73 -3.29 -22.49
N ARG A 261 14.60 -1.98 -22.65
CA ARG A 261 14.54 -1.02 -21.54
C ARG A 261 13.08 -0.83 -21.15
N VAL A 262 12.72 -1.04 -19.89
CA VAL A 262 11.33 -1.10 -19.41
C VAL A 262 11.15 -0.13 -18.25
N ARG A 263 10.02 0.60 -18.21
CA ARG A 263 9.67 1.50 -17.11
C ARG A 263 9.28 0.74 -15.85
N LEU A 264 9.61 1.29 -14.68
CA LEU A 264 9.30 0.74 -13.36
C LEU A 264 7.81 0.40 -13.16
N LYS A 265 6.92 1.14 -13.82
CA LYS A 265 5.47 0.86 -13.82
C LYS A 265 5.13 -0.59 -14.19
N TRP A 266 5.88 -1.22 -15.10
CA TRP A 266 5.68 -2.62 -15.49
C TRP A 266 5.75 -3.57 -14.28
N LEU A 267 6.77 -3.40 -13.44
CA LEU A 267 6.93 -4.19 -12.22
C LEU A 267 5.73 -4.00 -11.28
N TYR A 268 5.28 -2.76 -11.11
CA TYR A 268 4.14 -2.47 -10.25
C TYR A 268 2.83 -3.06 -10.78
N ASP A 269 2.61 -3.05 -12.10
CA ASP A 269 1.39 -3.59 -12.71
C ASP A 269 1.38 -5.12 -12.56
N CYS A 270 2.53 -5.76 -12.79
CA CYS A 270 2.70 -7.19 -12.56
C CYS A 270 2.46 -7.55 -11.09
N ALA A 271 3.16 -6.89 -10.16
CA ALA A 271 3.09 -7.20 -8.75
C ALA A 271 1.71 -6.89 -8.13
N GLY A 272 1.04 -5.84 -8.59
CA GLY A 272 -0.28 -5.45 -8.09
C GLY A 272 -1.41 -6.38 -8.51
N SER A 273 -1.30 -6.98 -9.71
CA SER A 273 -2.32 -7.88 -10.26
C SER A 273 -1.93 -9.36 -10.17
N PHE A 274 -0.71 -9.66 -9.70
CA PHE A 274 -0.09 -10.99 -9.77
C PHE A 274 -0.20 -11.62 -11.17
N GLN A 275 0.11 -10.83 -12.20
CA GLN A 275 0.05 -11.26 -13.60
C GLN A 275 1.34 -10.87 -14.34
N ARG A 276 1.75 -11.67 -15.31
CA ARG A 276 2.88 -11.33 -16.19
C ARG A 276 2.36 -10.46 -17.33
N PHE A 277 2.58 -9.15 -17.25
CA PHE A 277 2.25 -8.26 -18.34
C PHE A 277 3.31 -8.33 -19.44
N PHE A 278 2.84 -8.28 -20.68
CA PHE A 278 3.63 -8.01 -21.87
C PHE A 278 4.43 -6.70 -21.71
N LEU A 279 5.60 -6.61 -22.36
CA LEU A 279 6.46 -5.43 -22.24
C LEU A 279 6.01 -4.29 -23.16
N GLU A 280 5.19 -4.62 -24.16
CA GLU A 280 4.53 -3.68 -25.07
C GLU A 280 3.81 -2.59 -24.26
N GLY A 281 4.14 -1.33 -24.55
CA GLY A 281 3.61 -0.18 -23.82
C GLY A 281 4.38 0.22 -22.56
N TYR A 282 5.40 -0.55 -22.16
CA TYR A 282 6.30 -0.22 -21.03
C TYR A 282 7.74 0.11 -21.44
N VAL A 283 8.13 -0.27 -22.66
CA VAL A 283 9.40 0.13 -23.28
C VAL A 283 9.47 1.64 -23.52
#